data_AF-A0A7X0SK42-F1
#
_entry.id   AF-A0A7X0SK42-F1
#
_cell.length_a   1.000
_cell.length_b   1.000
_cell.length_c   1.000
_cell.angle_alpha   90.00
_cell.angle_beta   90.00
_cell.angle_gamma   90.00
#
_symmetry.space_group_name_H-M   'P 1'
#
loop_
_entity.id
_entity.type
_entity.pdbx_description
1 polymer ?
#
loop_
_entity_poly.entity_id
_entity_poly.type
_entity_poly.pdbx_seq_one_letter_code
_entity_poly.pdbx_strand_id
1 'polypeptide(L)'
;MRIHKLTVIWMGVVGAISLIVAWVLKQISQDFWSNIAIGILSSGILAIVISIVGYNVERRRILEEFYLLACKAVRNIISYERNGNAEKTMRSVVQMASYDYSALDNAFANIDFFWNGKKHRARIYNNIYSRIVMMRKAISQKSFHFSLYLSGKTTNINVMNHFIEELDKELITFRVSEIEDQEGNKTIMKYAYKNAKDILEKELNTWYFKLMYGKKGLEVSLD
;
A
#
# COMPACT_ATOMS: atom_id res chain seq x y z
N MET A 1 0.67 -5.21 -14.37
CA MET A 1 -0.41 -6.20 -14.06
C MET A 1 -1.56 -6.17 -15.07
N ARG A 2 -2.14 -5.00 -15.36
CA ARG A 2 -3.35 -4.85 -16.21
C ARG A 2 -3.19 -5.40 -17.63
N ILE A 3 -2.03 -5.20 -18.25
CA ILE A 3 -1.75 -5.67 -19.63
C ILE A 3 -1.87 -7.19 -19.70
N HIS A 4 -1.15 -7.91 -18.83
CA HIS A 4 -1.21 -9.37 -18.78
C HIS A 4 -2.63 -9.89 -18.51
N LYS A 5 -3.38 -9.21 -17.64
CA LYS A 5 -4.79 -9.53 -17.39
C LYS A 5 -5.65 -9.40 -18.64
N LEU A 6 -5.51 -8.30 -19.37
CA LEU A 6 -6.22 -8.09 -20.64
C LEU A 6 -5.82 -9.13 -21.69
N THR A 7 -4.52 -9.46 -21.79
CA THR A 7 -4.04 -10.49 -22.71
C THR A 7 -4.68 -11.85 -22.41
N VAL A 8 -4.77 -12.26 -21.15
CA VAL A 8 -5.43 -13.54 -20.79
C VAL A 8 -6.90 -13.53 -21.21
N ILE A 9 -7.62 -12.42 -21.01
CA ILE A 9 -9.03 -12.29 -21.39
C ILE A 9 -9.19 -12.35 -22.92
N TRP A 10 -8.45 -11.55 -23.67
CA TRP A 10 -8.54 -11.49 -25.13
C TRP A 10 -8.14 -12.80 -25.81
N MET A 11 -7.04 -13.42 -25.36
CA MET A 11 -6.63 -14.71 -25.92
C MET A 11 -7.60 -15.83 -25.55
N GLY A 12 -8.28 -15.75 -24.40
CA GLY A 12 -9.37 -16.65 -24.06
C GLY A 12 -10.56 -16.53 -25.01
N VAL A 13 -10.95 -15.30 -25.37
CA VAL A 13 -12.04 -15.05 -26.33
C VAL A 13 -11.66 -15.52 -27.73
N VAL A 14 -10.46 -15.16 -28.22
CA VAL A 14 -9.97 -15.61 -29.53
C VAL A 14 -9.87 -17.13 -29.59
N GLY A 15 -9.38 -17.77 -28.51
CA GLY A 15 -9.31 -19.22 -28.40
C GLY A 15 -10.69 -19.88 -28.48
N ALA A 16 -11.69 -19.36 -27.75
CA ALA A 16 -13.05 -19.88 -27.80
C ALA A 16 -13.67 -19.78 -29.21
N ILE A 17 -13.49 -18.65 -29.89
CA ILE A 17 -13.96 -18.47 -31.28
C ILE A 17 -13.26 -19.44 -32.22
N SER A 18 -11.93 -19.58 -32.09
CA SER A 18 -11.13 -20.49 -32.91
C SER A 18 -11.59 -21.94 -32.77
N LEU A 19 -11.99 -22.34 -31.56
CA LEU A 19 -12.49 -23.68 -31.26
C LEU A 19 -13.87 -23.91 -31.88
N ILE A 20 -14.77 -22.93 -31.83
CA ILE A 20 -16.09 -22.99 -32.49
C ILE A 20 -15.92 -23.10 -34.02
N VAL A 21 -15.04 -22.27 -34.60
CA VAL A 21 -14.76 -22.28 -36.04
C VAL A 21 -14.16 -23.62 -36.47
N ALA A 22 -13.20 -24.16 -35.71
CA ALA A 22 -12.64 -25.49 -35.99
C ALA A 22 -13.72 -26.57 -35.99
N TRP A 23 -14.62 -26.55 -34.99
CA TRP A 23 -15.72 -27.51 -34.89
C TRP A 23 -16.69 -27.42 -36.09
N VAL A 24 -17.10 -26.20 -36.49
CA VAL A 24 -17.99 -26.00 -37.65
C VAL A 24 -17.32 -26.44 -38.95
N LEU A 25 -16.06 -26.07 -39.16
CA LEU A 25 -15.31 -26.44 -40.38
C LEU A 25 -15.13 -27.95 -40.49
N LYS A 26 -14.94 -28.64 -39.36
CA LYS A 26 -14.86 -30.10 -39.33
C LYS A 26 -16.17 -30.76 -39.78
N GLN A 27 -17.33 -30.20 -39.44
CA GLN A 27 -18.63 -30.71 -39.90
C GLN A 27 -18.85 -30.57 -41.41
N ILE A 28 -18.23 -29.56 -42.04
CA ILE A 28 -18.32 -29.31 -43.49
C ILE A 28 -17.16 -30.03 -44.24
N SER A 29 -16.43 -30.93 -43.57
CA SER A 29 -15.29 -31.68 -44.12
C SER A 29 -14.15 -30.78 -44.64
N GLN A 30 -13.99 -29.57 -44.10
CA GLN A 30 -12.91 -28.63 -44.45
C GLN A 30 -11.70 -28.83 -43.52
N ASP A 31 -11.04 -29.98 -43.65
CA ASP A 31 -9.97 -30.41 -42.73
C ASP A 31 -8.77 -29.45 -42.68
N PHE A 32 -8.38 -28.87 -43.81
CA PHE A 32 -7.28 -27.91 -43.89
C PHE A 32 -7.55 -26.67 -43.01
N TRP A 33 -8.71 -26.03 -43.19
CA TRP A 33 -9.09 -24.84 -42.43
C TRP A 33 -9.33 -25.15 -40.94
N SER A 34 -9.87 -26.33 -40.64
CA SER A 34 -9.99 -26.81 -39.25
C SER A 34 -8.62 -26.91 -38.57
N ASN A 35 -7.60 -27.46 -39.25
CA ASN A 35 -6.26 -27.58 -38.69
C ASN A 35 -5.60 -26.21 -38.45
N ILE A 36 -5.80 -25.25 -39.36
CA ILE A 36 -5.35 -23.85 -39.16
C ILE A 36 -6.00 -23.27 -37.90
N ALA A 37 -7.31 -23.44 -37.71
CA ALA A 37 -8.02 -22.94 -36.54
C ALA A 37 -7.53 -23.59 -35.22
N ILE A 38 -7.16 -24.88 -35.24
CA ILE A 38 -6.51 -25.54 -34.10
C ILE A 38 -5.09 -24.98 -33.85
N GLY A 39 -4.36 -24.64 -34.91
CA GLY A 39 -3.05 -23.98 -34.80
C GLY A 39 -3.16 -22.61 -34.13
N ILE A 40 -4.16 -21.81 -34.51
CA ILE A 40 -4.45 -20.52 -33.87
C ILE A 40 -4.78 -20.71 -32.38
N LEU A 41 -5.63 -21.69 -32.05
CA LEU A 41 -5.95 -22.03 -30.65
C LEU A 41 -4.69 -22.37 -29.84
N SER A 42 -3.81 -23.20 -30.40
CA SER A 42 -2.56 -23.63 -29.75
C SER A 42 -1.63 -22.44 -29.46
N SER A 43 -1.50 -21.52 -30.42
CA SER A 43 -0.72 -20.29 -30.22
C SER A 43 -1.33 -19.39 -29.11
N GLY A 44 -2.66 -19.34 -29.02
CA GLY A 44 -3.35 -18.59 -27.99
C GLY A 44 -3.17 -19.14 -26.59
N ILE A 45 -3.15 -20.47 -26.44
CA ILE A 45 -2.87 -21.13 -25.16
C ILE A 45 -1.46 -20.77 -24.68
N LEU A 46 -0.45 -20.79 -25.57
CA LEU A 46 0.92 -20.40 -25.21
C LEU A 46 0.98 -18.94 -24.72
N ALA A 47 0.32 -18.02 -25.42
CA ALA A 47 0.24 -16.62 -25.02
C ALA A 47 -0.44 -16.44 -23.65
N ILE A 48 -1.49 -17.22 -23.36
CA ILE A 48 -2.15 -17.23 -22.05
C ILE A 48 -1.17 -17.68 -20.96
N VAL A 49 -0.41 -18.76 -21.18
CA VAL A 49 0.57 -19.27 -20.20
C VAL A 49 1.63 -18.20 -19.90
N ILE A 50 2.22 -17.60 -20.95
CA ILE A 50 3.21 -16.52 -20.79
C ILE A 50 2.61 -15.35 -20.01
N SER A 51 1.37 -14.97 -20.33
CA SER A 51 0.70 -13.86 -19.66
C SER A 51 0.36 -14.16 -18.20
N ILE A 52 0.02 -15.40 -17.85
CA ILE A 52 -0.21 -15.80 -16.45
C ILE A 52 1.09 -15.69 -15.64
N VAL A 53 2.21 -16.18 -16.20
CA VAL A 53 3.52 -16.07 -15.55
C VAL A 53 3.90 -14.59 -15.39
N GLY A 54 3.80 -13.81 -16.47
CA GLY A 54 4.07 -12.37 -16.46
C GLY A 54 3.19 -11.61 -15.46
N TYR A 55 1.91 -11.96 -15.37
CA TYR A 55 1.00 -11.40 -14.37
C TYR A 55 1.49 -11.66 -12.94
N ASN A 56 1.94 -12.87 -12.62
CA ASN A 56 2.40 -13.22 -11.27
C ASN A 56 3.70 -12.52 -10.89
N VAL A 57 4.66 -12.44 -11.82
CA VAL A 57 5.91 -11.70 -11.64
C VAL A 57 5.63 -10.21 -11.39
N GLU A 58 4.82 -9.61 -12.26
CA GLU A 58 4.49 -8.19 -12.21
C GLU A 58 3.62 -7.86 -10.99
N ARG A 59 2.74 -8.78 -10.56
CA ARG A 59 1.99 -8.67 -9.31
C ARG A 59 2.92 -8.58 -8.12
N ARG A 60 3.90 -9.47 -8.02
CA ARG A 60 4.85 -9.47 -6.91
C ARG A 60 5.63 -8.17 -6.89
N ARG A 61 6.16 -7.74 -8.04
CA ARG A 61 6.90 -6.49 -8.21
C ARG A 61 6.12 -5.26 -7.73
N ILE A 62 4.87 -5.10 -8.19
CA ILE A 62 4.03 -3.95 -7.81
C ILE A 62 3.70 -3.96 -6.31
N LEU A 63 3.42 -5.13 -5.73
CA LEU A 63 3.12 -5.20 -4.30
C LEU A 63 4.34 -4.93 -3.43
N GLU A 64 5.53 -5.41 -3.82
CA GLU A 64 6.82 -5.12 -3.17
C GLU A 64 7.16 -3.63 -3.27
N GLU A 65 6.95 -3.02 -4.44
CA GLU A 65 7.13 -1.58 -4.66
C GLU A 65 6.23 -0.75 -3.72
N PHE A 66 4.93 -1.07 -3.65
CA PHE A 66 4.03 -0.43 -2.69
C PHE A 66 4.45 -0.67 -1.24
N TYR A 67 4.87 -1.89 -0.88
CA TYR A 67 5.33 -2.20 0.49
C TYR A 67 6.51 -1.33 0.90
N LEU A 68 7.54 -1.23 0.04
CA LEU A 68 8.73 -0.43 0.32
C LEU A 68 8.38 1.05 0.45
N LEU A 69 7.56 1.57 -0.45
CA LEU A 69 7.14 2.98 -0.43
C LEU A 69 6.24 3.29 0.76
N ALA A 70 5.34 2.38 1.13
CA ALA A 70 4.50 2.50 2.32
C ALA A 70 5.37 2.48 3.59
N CYS A 71 6.36 1.59 3.67
CA CYS A 71 7.33 1.58 4.76
C CYS A 71 8.08 2.91 4.88
N LYS A 72 8.58 3.47 3.77
CA LYS A 72 9.27 4.77 3.76
C LYS A 72 8.35 5.91 4.20
N ALA A 73 7.13 5.95 3.67
CA ALA A 73 6.11 6.93 4.03
C ALA A 73 5.76 6.87 5.52
N VAL A 74 5.58 5.67 6.06
CA VAL A 74 5.30 5.45 7.49
C VAL A 74 6.50 5.83 8.34
N ARG A 75 7.74 5.51 7.93
CA ARG A 75 8.95 5.93 8.65
C ARG A 75 9.08 7.46 8.71
N ASN A 76 8.75 8.17 7.63
CA ASN A 76 8.68 9.64 7.64
C ASN A 76 7.62 10.18 8.60
N ILE A 77 6.49 9.49 8.78
CA ILE A 77 5.48 9.89 9.77
C ILE A 77 5.96 9.57 11.19
N ILE A 78 6.59 8.40 11.37
CA ILE A 78 7.14 7.95 12.66
C ILE A 78 8.31 8.83 13.09
N SER A 79 9.01 9.54 12.22
CA SER A 79 10.09 10.45 12.65
C SER A 79 9.60 11.68 13.41
N TYR A 80 8.28 11.91 13.49
CA TYR A 80 7.70 12.96 14.32
C TYR A 80 8.15 12.84 15.78
N GLU A 81 8.64 13.95 16.33
CA GLU A 81 9.09 14.05 17.71
C GLU A 81 8.78 15.45 18.27
N ARG A 82 8.15 15.48 19.45
CA ARG A 82 7.95 16.72 20.18
C ARG A 82 9.28 17.13 20.81
N ASN A 83 9.99 17.99 20.09
CA ASN A 83 11.17 18.64 20.63
C ASN A 83 10.68 19.64 21.68
N GLY A 84 11.29 19.65 22.88
CA GLY A 84 10.94 20.60 23.96
C GLY A 84 11.04 22.09 23.56
N ASN A 85 11.52 22.38 22.36
CA ASN A 85 11.43 23.66 21.68
C ASN A 85 10.40 23.58 20.53
N ALA A 86 9.35 24.41 20.59
CA ALA A 86 8.29 24.47 19.61
C ALA A 86 8.80 24.81 18.19
N GLU A 87 9.76 25.73 18.06
CA GLU A 87 10.35 26.09 16.77
C GLU A 87 11.09 24.93 16.13
N LYS A 88 11.82 24.15 16.93
CA LYS A 88 12.50 22.95 16.45
C LYS A 88 11.48 21.90 15.96
N THR A 89 10.39 21.70 16.71
CA THR A 89 9.29 20.81 16.30
C THR A 89 8.66 21.27 14.98
N MET A 90 8.38 22.57 14.85
CA MET A 90 7.84 23.16 13.62
C MET A 90 8.75 22.90 12.41
N ARG A 91 10.06 23.13 12.54
CA ARG A 91 11.04 22.88 11.47
C ARG A 91 11.06 21.40 11.06
N SER A 92 11.04 20.48 12.03
CA SER A 92 10.95 19.04 11.74
C SER A 92 9.67 18.67 10.99
N VAL A 93 8.51 19.23 11.38
CA VAL A 93 7.24 18.98 10.67
C VAL A 93 7.25 19.52 9.24
N VAL A 94 7.82 20.72 9.03
CA VAL A 94 8.00 21.29 7.68
C VAL A 94 8.89 20.38 6.82
N GLN A 95 9.98 19.87 7.38
CA GLN A 95 10.84 18.91 6.69
C GLN A 95 10.09 17.62 6.36
N MET A 96 9.32 17.06 7.29
CA MET A 96 8.50 15.86 7.05
C MET A 96 7.48 16.07 5.92
N ALA A 97 6.86 17.25 5.85
CA ALA A 97 5.88 17.60 4.81
C ALA A 97 6.49 17.69 3.41
N SER A 98 7.81 17.87 3.30
CA SER A 98 8.52 17.89 2.01
C SER A 98 8.75 16.51 1.40
N TYR A 99 8.47 15.43 2.14
CA TYR A 99 8.60 14.07 1.63
C TYR A 99 7.64 13.83 0.45
N ASP A 100 8.17 13.29 -0.64
CA ASP A 100 7.38 12.99 -1.83
C ASP A 100 6.57 11.69 -1.66
N TYR A 101 5.25 11.84 -1.55
CA TYR A 101 4.31 10.72 -1.50
C TYR A 101 3.78 10.30 -2.89
N SER A 102 4.17 10.98 -3.98
CA SER A 102 3.67 10.69 -5.33
C SER A 102 4.01 9.27 -5.78
N ALA A 103 5.22 8.79 -5.45
CA ALA A 103 5.63 7.42 -5.73
C ALA A 103 4.69 6.40 -5.07
N LEU A 104 4.29 6.63 -3.81
CA LEU A 104 3.34 5.77 -3.10
C LEU A 104 1.95 5.80 -3.77
N ASP A 105 1.49 7.00 -4.16
CA ASP A 105 0.20 7.18 -4.83
C ASP A 105 0.16 6.43 -6.17
N ASN A 106 1.24 6.53 -6.95
CA ASN A 106 1.42 5.81 -8.21
C ASN A 106 1.48 4.29 -7.99
N ALA A 107 2.26 3.83 -7.01
CA ALA A 107 2.35 2.41 -6.68
C ALA A 107 0.98 1.84 -6.28
N PHE A 108 0.20 2.56 -5.48
CA PHE A 108 -1.17 2.16 -5.13
C PHE A 108 -2.10 2.10 -6.35
N ALA A 109 -2.03 3.10 -7.24
CA ALA A 109 -2.83 3.16 -8.46
C ALA A 109 -2.57 1.96 -9.39
N ASN A 110 -1.33 1.46 -9.41
CA ASN A 110 -0.91 0.34 -10.25
C ASN A 110 -1.35 -1.04 -9.72
N ILE A 111 -1.85 -1.13 -8.48
CA ILE A 111 -2.35 -2.40 -7.91
C ILE A 111 -3.66 -2.79 -8.59
N ASP A 112 -3.63 -3.84 -9.40
CA ASP A 112 -4.80 -4.45 -10.04
C ASP A 112 -4.75 -5.97 -9.96
N PHE A 113 -5.75 -6.57 -9.34
CA PHE A 113 -5.81 -8.02 -9.17
C PHE A 113 -6.77 -8.69 -10.17
N PHE A 114 -6.49 -9.95 -10.42
CA PHE A 114 -7.25 -10.81 -11.31
C PHE A 114 -8.45 -11.48 -10.58
N TRP A 115 -8.24 -12.09 -9.40
CA TRP A 115 -9.30 -12.67 -8.55
C TRP A 115 -9.47 -11.88 -7.24
N ASN A 116 -10.71 -11.80 -6.72
CA ASN A 116 -11.06 -11.08 -5.48
C ASN A 116 -10.54 -9.63 -5.42
N GLY A 117 -10.31 -9.01 -6.58
CA GLY A 117 -9.50 -7.81 -6.65
C GLY A 117 -10.08 -6.59 -5.96
N LYS A 118 -11.41 -6.44 -6.00
CA LYS A 118 -12.09 -5.37 -5.27
C LYS A 118 -11.88 -5.48 -3.76
N LYS A 119 -11.96 -6.69 -3.20
CA LYS A 119 -11.79 -6.93 -1.75
C LYS A 119 -10.36 -6.66 -1.30
N HIS A 120 -9.37 -7.19 -2.01
CA HIS A 120 -7.96 -6.98 -1.68
C HIS A 120 -7.56 -5.51 -1.81
N ARG A 121 -7.91 -4.86 -2.93
CA ARG A 121 -7.61 -3.44 -3.15
C ARG A 121 -8.32 -2.54 -2.14
N ALA A 122 -9.58 -2.82 -1.80
CA ALA A 122 -10.30 -2.08 -0.78
C ALA A 122 -9.66 -2.22 0.61
N ARG A 123 -9.16 -3.41 0.96
CA ARG A 123 -8.43 -3.60 2.23
C ARG A 123 -7.10 -2.84 2.25
N ILE A 124 -6.32 -2.88 1.17
CA ILE A 124 -5.08 -2.08 1.06
C ILE A 124 -5.40 -0.59 1.23
N TYR A 125 -6.47 -0.12 0.59
CA TYR A 125 -6.92 1.26 0.69
C TYR A 125 -7.30 1.62 2.14
N ASN A 126 -8.24 0.89 2.73
CA ASN A 126 -8.80 1.20 4.04
C ASN A 126 -7.77 1.05 5.18
N ASN A 127 -6.93 0.01 5.13
CA ASN A 127 -6.07 -0.34 6.27
C ASN A 127 -4.67 0.26 6.21
N ILE A 128 -4.20 0.67 5.02
CA ILE A 128 -2.82 1.15 4.83
C ILE A 128 -2.83 2.52 4.18
N TYR A 129 -3.25 2.58 2.91
CA TYR A 129 -3.07 3.78 2.09
C TYR A 129 -3.83 4.99 2.64
N SER A 130 -5.12 4.85 2.93
CA SER A 130 -5.94 5.95 3.45
C SER A 130 -5.45 6.46 4.81
N ARG A 131 -4.97 5.57 5.69
CA ARG A 131 -4.39 5.96 6.99
C ARG A 131 -3.12 6.81 6.81
N ILE A 132 -2.24 6.42 5.89
CA ILE A 132 -1.06 7.22 5.51
C ILE A 132 -1.50 8.58 4.93
N VAL A 133 -2.51 8.58 4.06
CA VAL A 133 -3.06 9.81 3.45
C VAL A 133 -3.67 10.76 4.47
N MET A 134 -4.36 10.25 5.49
CA MET A 134 -4.90 11.07 6.59
C MET A 134 -3.77 11.73 7.38
N MET A 135 -2.77 10.95 7.79
CA MET A 135 -1.63 11.47 8.56
C MET A 135 -0.78 12.48 7.76
N ARG A 136 -0.50 12.20 6.48
CA ARG A 136 0.24 13.17 5.63
C ARG A 136 -0.55 14.45 5.43
N LYS A 137 -1.88 14.38 5.33
CA LYS A 137 -2.75 15.55 5.18
C LYS A 137 -2.68 16.43 6.43
N ALA A 138 -2.73 15.84 7.61
CA ALA A 138 -2.56 16.55 8.87
C ALA A 138 -1.21 17.28 8.94
N ILE A 139 -0.11 16.56 8.66
CA ILE A 139 1.25 17.11 8.60
C ILE A 139 1.32 18.26 7.59
N SER A 140 0.81 18.07 6.37
CA SER A 140 0.83 19.09 5.32
C SER A 140 0.05 20.34 5.72
N GLN A 141 -1.17 20.18 6.25
CA GLN A 141 -2.00 21.30 6.70
C GLN A 141 -1.31 22.13 7.79
N LYS A 142 -0.71 21.48 8.80
CA LYS A 142 -0.02 22.21 9.87
C LYS A 142 1.33 22.78 9.42
N SER A 143 2.05 22.09 8.54
CA SER A 143 3.33 22.58 7.98
C SER A 143 3.21 23.91 7.25
N PHE A 144 2.07 24.17 6.60
CA PHE A 144 1.79 25.47 5.97
C PHE A 144 1.82 26.60 7.00
N HIS A 145 1.12 26.44 8.12
CA HIS A 145 1.09 27.43 9.20
C HIS A 145 2.45 27.59 9.88
N PHE A 146 3.17 26.49 10.10
CA PHE A 146 4.53 26.53 10.64
C PHE A 146 5.50 27.27 9.71
N SER A 147 5.39 27.08 8.39
CA SER A 147 6.21 27.80 7.41
C SER A 147 5.94 29.31 7.43
N LEU A 148 4.68 29.74 7.63
CA LEU A 148 4.34 31.15 7.80
C LEU A 148 4.96 31.75 9.06
N TYR A 149 4.95 31.00 10.17
CA TYR A 149 5.57 31.45 11.43
C TYR A 149 7.09 31.55 11.29
N LEU A 150 7.73 30.50 10.76
CA LEU A 150 9.18 30.45 10.57
C LEU A 150 9.72 31.50 9.58
N SER A 151 8.88 31.99 8.68
CA SER A 151 9.21 33.10 7.76
C SER A 151 8.93 34.49 8.32
N GLY A 152 8.46 34.59 9.57
CA GLY A 152 8.15 35.87 10.23
C GLY A 152 6.85 36.52 9.76
N LYS A 153 6.04 35.83 8.95
CA LYS A 153 4.75 36.34 8.44
C LYS A 153 3.62 36.28 9.48
N THR A 154 3.82 35.51 10.55
CA THR A 154 2.96 35.50 11.75
C THR A 154 3.83 35.36 12.99
N THR A 155 3.37 35.92 14.11
CA THR A 155 4.11 35.96 15.38
C THR A 155 3.40 35.21 16.52
N ASN A 156 2.25 34.58 16.24
CA ASN A 156 1.44 33.96 17.30
C ASN A 156 1.89 32.53 17.64
N ILE A 157 2.83 32.44 18.60
CA ILE A 157 3.36 31.17 19.11
C ILE A 157 2.30 30.30 19.80
N ASN A 158 1.27 30.88 20.42
CA ASN A 158 0.22 30.13 21.11
C ASN A 158 -0.61 29.29 20.12
N VAL A 159 -0.90 29.85 18.94
CA VAL A 159 -1.57 29.11 17.85
C VAL A 159 -0.68 27.99 17.32
N MET A 160 0.63 28.21 17.23
CA MET A 160 1.56 27.15 16.79
C MET A 160 1.63 26.00 17.81
N ASN A 161 1.66 26.32 19.10
CA ASN A 161 1.61 25.31 20.17
C ASN A 161 0.31 24.52 20.11
N HIS A 162 -0.83 25.18 19.86
CA HIS A 162 -2.10 24.50 19.67
C HIS A 162 -2.06 23.52 18.48
N PHE A 163 -1.46 23.91 17.35
CA PHE A 163 -1.30 23.00 16.21
C PHE A 163 -0.33 21.84 16.46
N ILE A 164 0.72 22.05 17.27
CA ILE A 164 1.59 20.96 17.73
C ILE A 164 0.80 19.98 18.59
N GLU A 165 -0.05 20.46 19.51
CA GLU A 165 -0.91 19.61 20.32
C GLU A 165 -1.95 18.82 19.51
N GLU A 166 -2.48 19.41 18.44
CA GLU A 166 -3.36 18.69 17.52
C GLU A 166 -2.60 17.58 16.77
N LEU A 167 -1.39 17.86 16.28
CA LEU A 167 -0.54 16.83 15.65
C LEU A 167 -0.18 15.70 16.62
N ASP A 168 0.12 16.02 17.88
CA ASP A 168 0.37 15.02 18.90
C ASP A 168 -0.82 14.07 19.04
N LYS A 169 -2.05 14.59 19.09
CA LYS A 169 -3.26 13.76 19.21
C LYS A 169 -3.48 12.88 17.98
N GLU A 170 -3.16 13.37 16.79
CA GLU A 170 -3.37 12.64 15.54
C GLU A 170 -2.27 11.60 15.26
N LEU A 171 -1.03 11.87 15.66
CA LEU A 171 0.13 11.03 15.35
C LEU A 171 0.54 10.11 16.51
N ILE A 172 0.18 10.45 17.75
CA ILE A 172 0.57 9.73 18.96
C ILE A 172 -0.68 9.33 19.75
N THR A 173 -0.78 8.04 20.08
CA THR A 173 -1.71 7.53 21.08
C THR A 173 -0.96 7.29 22.38
N PHE A 174 -1.49 7.82 23.48
CA PHE A 174 -1.00 7.47 24.81
C PHE A 174 -1.73 6.24 25.33
N ARG A 175 -0.98 5.19 25.71
CA ARG A 175 -1.52 4.02 26.42
C ARG A 175 -1.11 4.09 27.87
N VAL A 176 -2.03 3.73 28.75
CA VAL A 176 -1.80 3.63 30.19
C VAL A 176 -1.75 2.15 30.54
N SER A 177 -0.67 1.69 31.18
CA SER A 177 -0.66 0.39 31.83
C SER A 177 -0.37 0.56 33.31
N GLU A 178 -1.17 -0.11 34.11
CA GLU A 178 -0.93 -0.25 35.53
C GLU A 178 -0.02 -1.45 35.72
N ILE A 179 1.18 -1.23 36.24
CA ILE A 179 2.12 -2.29 36.58
C ILE A 179 2.16 -2.35 38.10
N GLU A 180 1.88 -3.53 38.62
CA GLU A 180 1.96 -3.82 40.04
C GLU A 180 3.35 -4.37 40.35
N ASP A 181 4.04 -3.75 41.29
CA ASP A 181 5.34 -4.22 41.79
C ASP A 181 5.14 -5.49 42.65
N GLN A 182 6.21 -6.25 42.88
CA GLN A 182 6.24 -7.44 43.74
C GLN A 182 5.71 -7.18 45.17
N GLU A 183 5.75 -5.93 45.65
CA GLU A 183 5.18 -5.50 46.94
C GLU A 183 3.69 -5.07 46.86
N GLY A 184 3.04 -5.17 45.70
CA GLY A 184 1.64 -4.80 45.51
C GLY A 184 1.41 -3.30 45.21
N ASN A 185 2.48 -2.52 45.04
CA ASN A 185 2.37 -1.10 44.70
C ASN A 185 2.03 -0.92 43.21
N LYS A 186 0.95 -0.19 42.93
CA LYS A 186 0.49 0.05 41.56
C LYS A 186 1.11 1.32 40.99
N THR A 187 1.95 1.16 39.97
CA THR A 187 2.54 2.27 39.21
C THR A 187 1.81 2.43 37.88
N ILE A 188 1.28 3.63 37.64
CA ILE A 188 0.64 3.99 36.36
C ILE A 188 1.73 4.46 35.39
N MET A 189 2.08 3.63 34.41
CA MET A 189 2.97 4.04 33.32
C MET A 189 2.17 4.52 32.10
N LYS A 190 2.50 5.71 31.59
CA LYS A 190 1.96 6.26 30.34
C LYS A 190 3.01 6.13 29.23
N TYR A 191 2.69 5.36 28.19
CA TYR A 191 3.55 5.17 27.02
C TYR A 191 2.98 5.92 25.82
N ALA A 192 3.84 6.64 25.11
CA ALA A 192 3.52 7.24 23.83
C ALA A 192 3.75 6.24 22.70
N TYR A 193 2.72 5.92 21.94
CA TYR A 193 2.78 5.02 20.78
C TYR A 193 2.45 5.78 19.50
N LYS A 194 3.31 5.68 18.48
CA LYS A 194 3.10 6.35 17.20
C LYS A 194 2.06 5.60 16.37
N ASN A 195 0.96 6.27 16.03
CA ASN A 195 -0.21 5.67 15.35
C ASN A 195 0.15 4.99 14.02
N ALA A 196 1.15 5.53 13.32
CA ALA A 196 1.63 4.97 12.07
C ALA A 196 2.36 3.62 12.24
N LYS A 197 2.90 3.31 13.43
CA LYS A 197 3.61 2.06 13.71
C LYS A 197 2.69 0.84 13.62
N ASP A 198 1.42 1.00 13.98
CA ASP A 198 0.40 -0.05 13.80
C ASP A 198 0.25 -0.45 12.33
N ILE A 199 0.48 0.45 11.38
CA ILE A 199 0.41 0.13 9.94
C ILE A 199 1.55 -0.85 9.57
N LEU A 200 2.74 -0.66 10.13
CA LEU A 200 3.87 -1.58 9.92
C LEU A 200 3.59 -2.94 10.57
N GLU A 201 3.32 -2.93 11.87
CA GLU A 201 3.26 -4.15 12.69
C GLU A 201 2.02 -5.00 12.38
N LYS A 202 0.85 -4.37 12.18
CA LYS A 202 -0.43 -5.11 12.07
C LYS A 202 -0.93 -5.31 10.66
N GLU A 203 -0.46 -4.53 9.68
CA GLU A 203 -0.96 -4.61 8.30
C GLU A 203 0.14 -5.00 7.32
N LEU A 204 1.23 -4.24 7.26
CA LEU A 204 2.32 -4.44 6.28
C LEU A 204 3.08 -5.75 6.54
N ASN A 205 3.50 -5.99 7.79
CA ASN A 205 4.32 -7.16 8.14
C ASN A 205 3.51 -8.47 8.29
N THR A 206 2.18 -8.40 8.28
CA THR A 206 1.32 -9.57 8.53
C THR A 206 0.56 -9.95 7.25
N TRP A 207 -0.66 -9.42 7.09
CA TRP A 207 -1.56 -9.76 6.02
C TRP A 207 -1.03 -9.30 4.66
N TYR A 208 -0.45 -8.11 4.58
CA TYR A 208 0.06 -7.60 3.31
C TYR A 208 1.29 -8.41 2.86
N PHE A 209 2.20 -8.74 3.78
CA PHE A 209 3.32 -9.64 3.50
C PHE A 209 2.86 -11.00 2.97
N LYS A 210 1.83 -11.58 3.60
CA LYS A 210 1.17 -12.81 3.12
C LYS A 210 0.51 -12.64 1.75
N LEU A 211 -0.01 -11.46 1.44
CA LEU A 211 -0.59 -11.16 0.11
C LEU A 211 0.48 -11.10 -0.99
N MET A 212 1.70 -10.66 -0.66
CA MET A 212 2.84 -10.60 -1.57
C MET A 212 3.40 -11.99 -1.88
N TYR A 213 3.76 -12.75 -0.84
CA TYR A 213 4.54 -13.99 -0.98
C TYR A 213 3.71 -15.27 -0.83
N GLY A 214 2.43 -15.16 -0.45
CA GLY A 214 1.59 -16.31 -0.12
C GLY A 214 1.90 -16.87 1.28
N LYS A 215 1.32 -18.04 1.60
CA LYS A 215 1.43 -18.65 2.95
C LYS A 215 2.86 -19.06 3.33
N LYS A 216 3.72 -19.40 2.36
CA LYS A 216 5.11 -19.85 2.60
C LYS A 216 6.08 -18.73 3.00
N GLY A 217 5.73 -17.46 2.81
CA GLY A 217 6.63 -16.34 3.16
C GLY A 217 6.71 -16.04 4.66
N LEU A 218 5.67 -16.38 5.43
CA LEU A 218 5.57 -16.04 6.86
C LEU A 218 6.56 -16.81 7.76
N GLU A 219 6.99 -18.00 7.34
CA GLU A 219 7.94 -18.83 8.11
C GLU A 219 9.37 -18.28 8.05
N VAL A 220 9.72 -17.49 7.04
CA VAL A 220 11.09 -16.95 6.84
C VAL A 220 11.27 -15.55 7.44
N SER A 221 10.16 -14.84 7.74
CA SER A 221 10.20 -13.49 8.33
C SER A 221 10.09 -13.46 9.86
N LEU A 222 9.93 -14.62 10.49
CA LEU A 222 9.80 -14.80 11.95
C LEU A 222 11.05 -15.42 12.59
N ASP A 223 12.05 -15.77 11.79
CA ASP A 223 13.42 -16.10 12.19
C ASP A 223 14.35 -14.88 11.99
#